data_AF-C6BPB4-F1
#
_entry.id   AF-C6BPB4-F1
#
_cell.length_a   1.000
_cell.length_b   1.000
_cell.length_c   1.000
_cell.angle_alpha   90.00
_cell.angle_beta   90.00
_cell.angle_gamma   90.00
#
_symmetry.space_group_name_H-M   'P 1'
#
loop_
_entity.id
_entity.type
_entity.pdbx_description
1 polymer ?
#
loop_
_entity_poly.entity_id
_entity_poly.type
_entity_poly.pdbx_seq_one_letter_code
_entity_poly.pdbx_strand_id
1 'polypeptide(L)'
;MDSAATTQRVLVTAACRSCGKPVYTDQGYHAVTERHWECEKALTTDFEQASARVDALMSDFGVRPKRHKKSEGSGAIAIKVKAMAVAAVEEHLGRKLETVMLWNQQGAYRGDKWDLARWGIHFEVRLSEGGSPLRGSAHSWTRMTDCAKAKKMVAHREDGEFGFNVEPA
;
A
#
# COMPACT_ATOMS: atom_id res chain seq x y z
N MET A 1 -37.83 -0.94 -14.40
CA MET A 1 -36.93 0.05 -15.02
C MET A 1 -35.92 0.42 -13.95
N ASP A 2 -34.90 -0.43 -13.76
CA ASP A 2 -33.91 -0.21 -12.72
C ASP A 2 -32.83 0.71 -13.27
N SER A 3 -32.84 1.94 -12.78
CA SER A 3 -31.86 2.95 -13.10
C SER A 3 -30.48 2.45 -12.68
N ALA A 4 -29.66 2.01 -13.63
CA ALA A 4 -28.25 1.75 -13.42
C ALA A 4 -27.60 3.09 -13.04
N ALA A 5 -27.54 3.36 -11.73
CA ALA A 5 -26.75 4.44 -11.19
C ALA A 5 -25.32 4.20 -11.66
N THR A 6 -24.89 4.95 -12.67
CA THR A 6 -23.51 4.94 -13.13
C THR A 6 -22.73 5.59 -12.01
N THR A 7 -22.18 4.78 -11.11
CA THR A 7 -21.29 5.25 -10.05
C THR A 7 -20.14 5.97 -10.74
N GLN A 8 -20.15 7.29 -10.66
CA GLN A 8 -19.15 8.13 -11.31
C GLN A 8 -17.79 7.75 -10.71
N ARG A 9 -16.89 7.26 -11.58
CA ARG A 9 -15.54 6.88 -11.16
C ARG A 9 -14.80 8.15 -10.77
N VAL A 10 -14.28 8.19 -9.55
CA VAL A 10 -13.54 9.35 -9.05
C VAL A 10 -12.12 9.31 -9.58
N LEU A 11 -11.74 10.37 -10.30
CA LEU A 11 -10.43 10.52 -10.91
C LEU A 11 -9.43 10.96 -9.83
N VAL A 12 -8.36 10.18 -9.64
CA VAL A 12 -7.23 10.52 -8.77
C VAL A 12 -6.27 11.45 -9.50
N THR A 13 -5.83 11.03 -10.69
CA THR A 13 -4.91 11.82 -11.51
C THR A 13 -5.19 11.58 -12.99
N ALA A 14 -5.03 12.63 -13.80
CA ALA A 14 -5.32 12.58 -15.24
C ALA A 14 -4.35 11.66 -16.00
N ALA A 15 -3.13 11.47 -15.50
CA ALA A 15 -2.12 10.61 -16.12
C ALA A 15 -1.17 9.99 -15.10
N CYS A 16 -1.18 8.66 -15.02
CA CYS A 16 -0.19 7.89 -14.28
C CYS A 16 1.21 8.15 -14.84
N ARG A 17 2.16 8.51 -13.97
CA ARG A 17 3.55 8.82 -14.39
C ARG A 17 4.29 7.65 -15.05
N SER A 18 3.84 6.41 -14.86
CA SER A 18 4.47 5.24 -15.48
C SER A 18 3.88 4.85 -16.83
N CYS A 19 2.55 4.98 -17.01
CA CYS A 19 1.87 4.46 -18.20
C CYS A 19 1.05 5.51 -18.99
N GLY A 20 0.98 6.76 -18.49
CA GLY A 20 0.26 7.87 -19.10
C GLY A 20 -1.27 7.81 -19.04
N LYS A 21 -1.85 6.72 -18.51
CA LYS A 21 -3.32 6.53 -18.45
C LYS A 21 -3.93 7.18 -17.20
N PRO A 22 -5.20 7.62 -17.24
CA PRO A 22 -5.91 8.12 -16.06
C PRO A 22 -5.99 7.09 -14.94
N VAL A 23 -5.95 7.55 -13.69
CA VAL A 23 -6.00 6.72 -12.48
C VAL A 23 -7.28 7.04 -11.72
N TYR A 24 -8.00 5.99 -11.34
CA TYR A 24 -9.27 6.12 -10.61
C TYR A 24 -9.19 5.42 -9.25
N THR A 25 -9.98 5.88 -8.29
CA THR A 25 -9.96 5.36 -6.90
C THR A 25 -10.32 3.87 -6.82
N ASP A 26 -11.12 3.37 -7.75
CA ASP A 26 -11.57 1.97 -7.87
C ASP A 26 -10.54 1.01 -8.49
N GLN A 27 -9.36 1.51 -8.90
CA GLN A 27 -8.30 0.69 -9.50
C GLN A 27 -7.20 0.28 -8.51
N GLY A 28 -7.22 0.86 -7.31
CA GLY A 28 -6.07 0.85 -6.41
C GLY A 28 -4.90 1.69 -6.96
N TYR A 29 -4.33 2.53 -6.11
CA TYR A 29 -3.26 3.43 -6.47
C TYR A 29 -2.41 3.81 -5.26
N HIS A 30 -1.20 4.27 -5.53
CA HIS A 30 -0.26 4.71 -4.52
C HIS A 30 -0.47 6.21 -4.25
N ALA A 31 -1.04 6.60 -3.10
CA ALA A 31 -1.50 7.98 -2.88
C ALA A 31 -0.38 9.04 -2.88
N VAL A 32 0.89 8.66 -2.73
CA VAL A 32 2.02 9.62 -2.82
C VAL A 32 2.47 9.87 -4.25
N THR A 33 2.45 8.84 -5.10
CA THR A 33 2.94 8.92 -6.49
C THR A 33 1.81 9.04 -7.50
N GLU A 34 0.58 8.82 -7.03
CA GLU A 34 -0.67 8.73 -7.80
C GLU A 34 -0.59 7.70 -8.93
N ARG A 35 0.28 6.69 -8.82
CA ARG A 35 0.41 5.64 -9.84
C ARG A 35 -0.57 4.50 -9.59
N HIS A 36 -1.01 3.85 -10.67
CA HIS A 36 -1.75 2.60 -10.55
C HIS A 36 -0.97 1.60 -9.71
N TRP A 37 -1.68 0.80 -8.91
CA TRP A 37 -1.08 -0.30 -8.16
C TRP A 37 -0.13 -1.13 -9.04
N GLU A 38 -0.59 -1.64 -10.19
CA GLU A 38 0.25 -2.50 -11.04
C GLU A 38 1.51 -1.80 -11.56
N CYS A 39 1.42 -0.50 -11.87
CA CYS A 39 2.57 0.30 -12.29
C CYS A 39 3.58 0.45 -11.16
N GLU A 40 3.11 0.68 -9.94
CA GLU A 40 3.95 0.81 -8.76
C GLU A 40 4.61 -0.53 -8.40
N LYS A 41 3.86 -1.63 -8.47
CA LYS A 41 4.34 -2.99 -8.22
C LYS A 41 5.45 -3.41 -9.21
N ALA A 42 5.28 -3.06 -10.49
CA ALA A 42 6.30 -3.32 -11.51
C ALA A 42 7.62 -2.60 -11.20
N LEU A 43 7.57 -1.32 -10.81
CA LEU A 43 8.75 -0.56 -10.44
C LEU A 43 9.48 -1.12 -9.22
N THR A 44 8.75 -1.57 -8.19
CA THR A 44 9.35 -2.23 -7.03
C THR A 44 10.08 -3.51 -7.45
N THR A 45 9.45 -4.31 -8.30
CA THR A 45 10.04 -5.56 -8.81
C THR A 45 11.33 -5.29 -9.60
N ASP A 46 11.33 -4.27 -10.47
CA ASP A 46 12.52 -3.87 -11.24
C ASP A 46 13.66 -3.40 -10.34
N PHE A 47 13.34 -2.61 -9.30
CA PHE A 47 14.33 -2.14 -8.33
C PHE A 47 14.93 -3.29 -7.51
N GLU A 48 14.11 -4.23 -7.05
CA GLU A 48 14.57 -5.43 -6.32
C GLU A 48 15.50 -6.27 -7.19
N GLN A 49 15.15 -6.49 -8.46
CA GLN A 49 16.01 -7.22 -9.40
C GLN A 49 17.32 -6.47 -9.68
N ALA A 50 17.27 -5.14 -9.84
CA ALA A 50 18.47 -4.33 -10.03
C ALA A 50 19.39 -4.38 -8.79
N SER A 51 18.83 -4.27 -7.59
CA SER A 51 19.57 -4.42 -6.33
C SER A 51 20.23 -5.79 -6.22
N ALA A 52 19.51 -6.86 -6.56
CA ALA A 52 20.06 -8.22 -6.54
C ALA A 52 21.23 -8.39 -7.53
N ARG A 53 21.17 -7.76 -8.70
CA ARG A 53 22.28 -7.77 -9.69
C ARG A 53 23.51 -7.04 -9.16
N VAL A 54 23.32 -5.89 -8.51
CA VAL A 54 24.42 -5.13 -7.89
C VAL A 54 25.04 -5.95 -6.74
N ASP A 55 24.22 -6.56 -5.89
CA ASP A 55 24.72 -7.40 -4.78
C ASP A 55 25.51 -8.61 -5.30
N ALA A 56 25.06 -9.25 -6.38
CA ALA A 56 25.78 -10.35 -7.03
C ALA A 56 27.14 -9.88 -7.57
N LEU A 57 27.17 -8.74 -8.29
CA LEU A 57 28.40 -8.17 -8.81
C LEU A 57 29.39 -7.83 -7.68
N MET A 58 28.92 -7.23 -6.59
CA MET A 58 29.77 -6.90 -5.43
C MET A 58 30.35 -8.16 -4.77
N SER A 59 29.56 -9.24 -4.72
CA SER A 59 30.04 -10.54 -4.25
C SER A 59 31.18 -11.09 -5.12
N ASP A 60 31.13 -10.90 -6.44
CA ASP A 60 32.19 -11.32 -7.37
C ASP A 60 33.52 -10.57 -7.11
N PHE A 61 33.45 -9.34 -6.61
CA PHE A 61 34.63 -8.56 -6.17
C PHE A 61 35.06 -8.86 -4.72
N GLY A 62 34.53 -9.93 -4.11
CA GLY A 62 34.85 -10.32 -2.74
C GLY A 62 34.23 -9.41 -1.66
N VAL A 63 33.39 -8.45 -2.05
CA VAL A 63 32.63 -7.61 -1.12
C VAL A 63 31.36 -8.37 -0.74
N ARG A 64 31.30 -8.86 0.50
CA ARG A 64 30.06 -9.43 1.01
C ARG A 64 29.00 -8.35 1.14
N PRO A 65 27.82 -8.48 0.50
CA PRO A 65 26.70 -7.60 0.77
C PRO A 65 26.44 -7.59 2.27
N LYS A 66 26.35 -6.39 2.88
CA LYS A 66 25.85 -6.27 4.25
C LYS A 66 24.49 -6.96 4.25
N ARG A 67 24.32 -8.03 5.07
CA ARG A 67 23.02 -8.71 5.25
C ARG A 67 21.95 -7.64 5.29
N HIS A 68 21.05 -7.63 4.29
CA HIS A 68 19.91 -6.71 4.29
C HIS A 68 19.18 -6.92 5.61
N LYS A 69 19.31 -5.94 6.53
CA LYS A 69 18.67 -6.00 7.84
C LYS A 69 17.18 -5.91 7.59
N LYS A 70 16.53 -7.08 7.61
CA LYS A 70 15.08 -7.30 7.50
C LYS A 70 14.48 -6.90 6.15
N SER A 71 13.67 -7.78 5.58
CA SER A 71 12.90 -7.48 4.38
C SER A 71 11.89 -6.38 4.67
N GLU A 72 11.46 -5.70 3.63
CA GLU A 72 10.59 -4.56 3.76
C GLU A 72 9.24 -4.93 4.40
N GLY A 73 8.74 -4.11 5.31
CA GLY A 73 7.49 -4.40 6.03
C GLY A 73 7.57 -5.51 7.08
N SER A 74 8.74 -6.13 7.29
CA SER A 74 8.94 -7.17 8.32
C SER A 74 9.35 -6.64 9.71
N GLY A 75 9.45 -5.32 9.86
CA GLY A 75 9.64 -4.69 11.16
C GLY A 75 8.41 -4.86 12.06
N ALA A 76 8.61 -5.01 13.38
CA ALA A 76 7.52 -5.24 14.33
C ALA A 76 6.43 -4.15 14.26
N ILE A 77 6.82 -2.89 14.10
CA ILE A 77 5.89 -1.76 13.92
C ILE A 77 5.10 -1.91 12.62
N ALA A 78 5.77 -2.24 11.51
CA ALA A 78 5.12 -2.40 10.22
C ALA A 78 4.12 -3.56 10.20
N ILE A 79 4.48 -4.69 10.81
CA ILE A 79 3.57 -5.84 10.98
C ILE A 79 2.35 -5.43 11.81
N LYS A 80 2.56 -4.76 12.95
CA LYS A 80 1.47 -4.30 13.83
C LYS A 80 0.54 -3.34 13.11
N VAL A 81 1.08 -2.31 12.48
CA VAL A 81 0.30 -1.28 11.76
C VAL A 81 -0.43 -1.88 10.56
N LYS A 82 0.20 -2.80 9.81
CA LYS A 82 -0.47 -3.53 8.73
C LYS A 82 -1.66 -4.32 9.26
N ALA A 83 -1.51 -5.04 10.39
CA ALA A 83 -2.61 -5.78 10.99
C ALA A 83 -3.75 -4.86 11.45
N MET A 84 -3.44 -3.71 12.06
CA MET A 84 -4.43 -2.70 12.44
C MET A 84 -5.16 -2.13 11.22
N ALA A 85 -4.44 -1.81 10.16
CA ALA A 85 -5.00 -1.32 8.89
C ALA A 85 -5.93 -2.34 8.23
N VAL A 86 -5.50 -3.61 8.17
CA VAL A 86 -6.33 -4.71 7.65
C VAL A 86 -7.61 -4.82 8.46
N ALA A 87 -7.51 -4.90 9.79
CA ALA A 87 -8.68 -5.01 10.66
C ALA A 87 -9.64 -3.83 10.46
N ALA A 88 -9.13 -2.60 10.35
CA ALA A 88 -9.92 -1.41 10.15
C ALA A 88 -10.67 -1.42 8.79
N VAL A 89 -10.01 -1.83 7.71
CA VAL A 89 -10.65 -1.94 6.38
C VAL A 89 -11.67 -3.08 6.36
N GLU A 90 -11.34 -4.23 6.97
CA GLU A 90 -12.27 -5.37 7.06
C GLU A 90 -13.52 -5.01 7.88
N GLU A 91 -13.37 -4.29 8.99
CA GLU A 91 -14.48 -3.76 9.80
C GLU A 91 -15.34 -2.80 8.98
N HIS A 92 -14.72 -1.86 8.25
CA HIS A 92 -15.43 -0.89 7.42
C HIS A 92 -16.19 -1.54 6.25
N LEU A 93 -15.63 -2.57 5.63
CA LEU A 93 -16.24 -3.27 4.49
C LEU A 93 -17.18 -4.42 4.89
N GLY A 94 -17.12 -4.85 6.16
CA GLY A 94 -17.81 -6.06 6.62
C GLY A 94 -17.35 -7.34 5.92
N ARG A 95 -16.11 -7.36 5.38
CA ARG A 95 -15.59 -8.44 4.52
C ARG A 95 -14.11 -8.65 4.76
N LYS A 96 -13.65 -9.89 4.55
CA LYS A 96 -12.24 -10.25 4.60
C LYS A 96 -11.50 -9.79 3.33
N LEU A 97 -10.27 -9.32 3.51
CA LEU A 97 -9.38 -8.98 2.41
C LEU A 97 -8.65 -10.23 1.91
N GLU A 98 -8.45 -10.35 0.60
CA GLU A 98 -7.78 -11.50 -0.03
C GLU A 98 -6.26 -11.27 -0.14
N THR A 99 -5.88 -10.18 -0.82
CA THR A 99 -4.49 -9.75 -0.98
C THR A 99 -4.30 -8.46 -0.21
N VAL A 100 -3.22 -8.33 0.57
CA VAL A 100 -2.85 -7.07 1.23
C VAL A 100 -1.36 -6.80 1.14
N MET A 101 -1.02 -5.66 0.53
CA MET A 101 0.35 -5.18 0.36
C MET A 101 0.51 -3.82 1.05
N LEU A 102 1.56 -3.64 1.85
CA LEU A 102 1.90 -2.33 2.41
C LEU A 102 2.73 -1.56 1.37
N TRP A 103 2.36 -0.32 1.05
CA TRP A 103 3.07 0.54 0.10
C TRP A 103 3.56 1.85 0.75
N ASN A 104 4.38 2.59 0.02
CA ASN A 104 5.35 3.59 0.45
C ASN A 104 6.69 3.03 0.98
N GLN A 105 7.08 1.98 0.30
CA GLN A 105 8.33 1.27 0.39
C GLN A 105 9.39 1.87 -0.58
N GLN A 106 9.41 3.20 -0.72
CA GLN A 106 10.32 3.91 -1.64
C GLN A 106 11.29 4.82 -0.88
N GLY A 107 12.55 4.40 -0.89
CA GLY A 107 13.70 5.12 -0.33
C GLY A 107 14.72 4.14 0.25
N ALA A 108 16.00 4.33 -0.05
CA ALA A 108 17.10 3.41 0.30
C ALA A 108 17.39 3.27 1.82
N TYR A 109 16.59 3.89 2.71
CA TYR A 109 16.90 3.95 4.13
C TYR A 109 16.34 2.75 4.92
N ARG A 110 17.12 1.67 5.00
CA ARG A 110 16.82 0.41 5.70
C ARG A 110 17.20 0.42 7.20
N GLY A 111 16.93 1.53 7.89
CA GLY A 111 17.35 1.74 9.29
C GLY A 111 16.48 1.06 10.34
N ASP A 112 16.99 0.93 11.57
CA ASP A 112 16.32 0.26 12.70
C ASP A 112 15.02 0.96 13.18
N LYS A 113 14.70 2.14 12.63
CA LYS A 113 13.50 2.96 12.94
C LYS A 113 12.75 3.31 11.65
N TRP A 114 12.08 2.32 11.08
CA TRP A 114 11.18 2.51 9.94
C TRP A 114 9.88 3.14 10.44
N ASP A 115 9.85 4.47 10.49
CA ASP A 115 8.71 5.25 10.95
C ASP A 115 8.24 6.23 9.86
N LEU A 116 7.48 5.68 8.90
CA LEU A 116 6.99 6.46 7.76
C LEU A 116 5.82 7.34 8.18
N ALA A 117 5.90 8.63 7.88
CA ALA A 117 4.79 9.59 8.01
C ALA A 117 3.78 9.50 6.85
N ARG A 118 4.06 8.69 5.82
CA ARG A 118 3.20 8.48 4.66
C ARG A 118 3.24 7.00 4.38
N TRP A 119 2.12 6.32 4.43
CA TRP A 119 2.07 4.89 4.18
C TRP A 119 0.64 4.47 3.84
N GLY A 120 0.48 3.29 3.26
CA GLY A 120 -0.83 2.76 2.99
C GLY A 120 -0.80 1.26 2.70
N ILE A 121 -1.98 0.69 2.48
CA ILE A 121 -2.14 -0.66 1.99
C ILE A 121 -2.87 -0.66 0.64
N HIS A 122 -2.44 -1.54 -0.25
CA HIS A 122 -3.22 -1.99 -1.39
C HIS A 122 -3.92 -3.27 -0.96
N PHE A 123 -5.18 -3.42 -1.35
CA PHE A 123 -5.93 -4.61 -1.00
C PHE A 123 -6.87 -5.06 -2.12
N GLU A 124 -7.12 -6.37 -2.15
CA GLU A 124 -8.17 -6.96 -2.97
C GLU A 124 -9.30 -7.47 -2.07
N VAL A 125 -10.54 -7.22 -2.47
CA VAL A 125 -11.73 -7.68 -1.77
C VAL A 125 -12.75 -8.22 -2.76
N ARG A 126 -13.33 -9.38 -2.45
CA ARG A 126 -14.36 -9.99 -3.29
C ARG A 126 -15.74 -9.53 -2.84
N LEU A 127 -16.43 -8.81 -3.73
CA LEU A 127 -17.75 -8.25 -3.45
C LEU A 127 -18.89 -9.25 -3.72
N SER A 128 -18.70 -10.19 -4.65
CA SER A 128 -19.67 -11.24 -5.00
C SER A 128 -18.97 -12.55 -5.36
N GLU A 129 -19.64 -13.68 -5.12
CA GLU A 129 -19.12 -14.99 -5.56
C GLU A 129 -19.02 -15.02 -7.10
N GLY A 130 -17.82 -15.27 -7.62
CA GLY A 130 -17.53 -15.34 -9.06
C GLY A 130 -17.18 -14.01 -9.76
N GLY A 131 -17.26 -12.88 -9.07
CA GLY A 131 -16.82 -11.58 -9.60
C GLY A 131 -15.31 -11.39 -9.53
N SER A 132 -14.76 -10.53 -10.39
CA SER A 132 -13.37 -10.07 -10.24
C SER A 132 -13.21 -9.31 -8.91
N PRO A 133 -12.08 -9.49 -8.19
CA PRO A 133 -11.86 -8.78 -6.94
C PRO A 133 -11.80 -7.28 -7.20
N LEU A 134 -12.44 -6.50 -6.33
CA LEU A 134 -12.25 -5.05 -6.29
C LEU A 134 -10.86 -4.79 -5.74
N ARG A 135 -10.12 -3.91 -6.40
CA ARG A 135 -8.84 -3.39 -5.91
C ARG A 135 -9.07 -2.06 -5.22
N GLY A 136 -8.58 -1.96 -4.00
CA GLY A 136 -8.66 -0.76 -3.19
C GLY A 136 -7.30 -0.32 -2.69
N SER A 137 -7.23 0.91 -2.23
CA SER A 137 -6.06 1.44 -1.53
C SER A 137 -6.51 2.32 -0.40
N ALA A 138 -5.91 2.12 0.76
CA ALA A 138 -6.14 2.92 1.96
C ALA A 138 -4.83 3.51 2.43
N HIS A 139 -4.81 4.77 2.86
CA HIS A 139 -3.58 5.46 3.22
C HIS A 139 -3.69 6.26 4.52
N SER A 140 -2.54 6.57 5.11
CA SER A 140 -2.42 7.42 6.29
C SER A 140 -1.26 8.39 6.15
N TRP A 141 -1.48 9.61 6.63
CA TRP A 141 -0.48 10.65 6.80
C TRP A 141 0.07 10.72 8.25
N THR A 142 -0.34 9.78 9.10
CA THR A 142 0.17 9.64 10.46
C THR A 142 1.36 8.68 10.48
N ARG A 143 2.34 8.96 11.34
CA ARG A 143 3.52 8.10 11.52
C ARG A 143 3.12 6.69 11.96
N MET A 144 3.78 5.68 11.40
CA MET A 144 3.53 4.28 11.78
C MET A 144 3.73 4.04 13.29
N THR A 145 4.70 4.69 13.93
CA THR A 145 4.90 4.57 15.39
C THR A 145 3.73 5.12 16.19
N ASP A 146 3.15 6.24 15.75
CA ASP A 146 2.00 6.85 16.41
C ASP A 146 0.75 5.99 16.20
N CYS A 147 0.54 5.47 14.99
CA CYS A 147 -0.50 4.49 14.71
C CYS A 147 -0.33 3.20 15.55
N ALA A 148 0.90 2.74 15.76
CA ALA A 148 1.19 1.56 16.57
C ALA A 148 0.93 1.78 18.07
N LYS A 149 0.92 3.02 18.56
CA LYS A 149 0.58 3.38 19.94
C LYS A 149 -0.90 3.69 20.12
N ALA A 150 -1.60 4.02 19.03
CA ALA A 150 -3.02 4.33 19.04
C ALA A 150 -3.84 3.16 19.61
N LYS A 151 -4.96 3.50 20.25
CA LYS A 151 -5.91 2.52 20.77
C LYS A 151 -6.67 1.84 19.65
N LYS A 152 -7.08 2.60 18.64
CA LYS A 152 -7.84 2.12 17.49
C LYS A 152 -7.40 2.82 16.20
N MET A 153 -7.44 2.08 15.10
CA MET A 153 -7.38 2.61 13.75
C MET A 153 -8.75 2.40 13.11
N VAL A 154 -9.27 3.43 12.46
CA VAL A 154 -10.58 3.42 11.82
C VAL A 154 -10.40 3.76 10.35
N ALA A 155 -10.86 2.86 9.48
CA ALA A 155 -10.91 3.13 8.05
C ALA A 155 -12.17 3.96 7.74
N HIS A 156 -12.02 4.93 6.88
CA HIS A 156 -13.11 5.73 6.32
C HIS A 156 -13.03 5.71 4.80
N ARG A 157 -14.14 6.05 4.16
CA ARG A 157 -14.22 6.21 2.72
C ARG A 157 -14.86 7.56 2.39
N GLU A 158 -14.12 8.40 1.69
CA GLU A 158 -14.56 9.73 1.25
C GLU A 158 -14.23 9.86 -0.24
N ASP A 159 -15.19 10.29 -1.05
CA ASP A 159 -15.05 10.41 -2.51
C ASP A 159 -14.46 9.16 -3.20
N GLY A 160 -14.81 7.98 -2.69
CA GLY A 160 -14.35 6.70 -3.21
C GLY A 160 -12.93 6.30 -2.80
N GLU A 161 -12.17 7.17 -2.14
CA GLU A 161 -10.85 6.91 -1.57
C GLU A 161 -10.95 6.38 -0.14
N PHE A 162 -10.09 5.42 0.23
CA PHE A 162 -10.00 4.98 1.61
C PHE A 162 -8.87 5.71 2.34
N GLY A 163 -9.15 6.12 3.57
CA GLY A 163 -8.18 6.71 4.48
C GLY A 163 -8.23 6.07 5.87
N PHE A 164 -7.21 6.36 6.68
CA PHE A 164 -7.13 5.92 8.07
C PHE A 164 -7.12 7.10 9.04
N ASN A 165 -8.03 7.05 10.00
CA ASN A 165 -7.98 7.87 11.21
C ASN A 165 -7.45 7.01 12.36
N VAL A 166 -6.73 7.64 13.29
CA VAL A 166 -6.25 6.97 14.51
C VAL A 166 -6.83 7.66 15.74
N GLU A 167 -7.37 6.85 16.65
CA GLU A 167 -7.83 7.31 17.95
C GLU A 167 -6.66 7.26 18.94
N PRO A 168 -6.23 8.39 19.51
CA PRO A 168 -5.17 8.40 20.51
C PRO A 168 -5.56 7.54 21.72
N ALA A 169 -4.55 6.95 22.36
CA ALA A 169 -4.72 6.08 23.51
C ALA A 169 -5.14 6.83 24.79
#